data_AF-A0A0S4LM20-F1
#
_entry.id   AF-A0A0S4LM20-F1
#
_cell.length_a   1.000
_cell.length_b   1.000
_cell.length_c   1.000
_cell.angle_alpha   90.00
_cell.angle_beta   90.00
_cell.angle_gamma   90.00
#
_symmetry.space_group_name_H-M   'P 1'
#
loop_
_entity.id
_entity.type
_entity.pdbx_description
1 polymer ?
#
loop_
_entity_poly.entity_id
_entity_poly.type
_entity_poly.pdbx_seq_one_letter_code
_entity_poly.pdbx_strand_id
1 'polypeptide(L)' 'MNAQPLILSPDQHEPALNVVGIQVTVLASNAATQSYGITLQQGEEGTDPPPHRQDWNH' A
#
# COMPACT_ATOMS: atom_id res chain seq x y z
N MET A 1 -21.93 7.70 -9.39
CA MET A 1 -20.93 7.42 -8.34
C MET A 1 -20.45 8.75 -7.80
N ASN A 2 -20.66 9.03 -6.51
CA ASN A 2 -20.05 10.19 -5.87
C ASN A 2 -18.72 9.70 -5.27
N ALA A 3 -17.62 9.96 -5.99
CA ALA A 3 -16.29 9.67 -5.48
C ALA A 3 -16.01 10.59 -4.28
N GLN A 4 -15.92 10.00 -3.10
CA GLN A 4 -15.48 10.73 -1.91
C GLN A 4 -13.94 10.79 -1.93
N PRO A 5 -13.34 11.95 -1.66
CA PRO A 5 -11.89 12.06 -1.60
C PRO A 5 -11.35 11.25 -0.41
N LEU A 6 -10.26 10.51 -0.63
CA LEU A 6 -9.48 9.92 0.44
C LEU A 6 -8.42 10.93 0.89
N ILE A 7 -8.53 11.40 2.12
CA ILE A 7 -7.58 12.33 2.74
C ILE A 7 -7.14 11.68 4.06
N LEU A 8 -5.84 11.49 4.21
CA LEU A 8 -5.24 10.84 5.39
C LEU A 8 -4.14 11.73 5.95
N SER A 9 -4.16 11.95 7.26
CA SER A 9 -3.00 12.43 8.02
C SER A 9 -2.13 11.26 8.47
N PRO A 10 -0.83 11.48 8.75
CA PRO A 10 0.08 10.40 9.14
C PRO A 10 -0.37 9.59 10.38
N ASP A 11 -1.17 10.18 11.27
CA ASP A 11 -1.70 9.52 12.47
C ASP A 11 -2.96 8.68 12.21
N GLN A 12 -3.53 8.72 11.00
CA GLN A 12 -4.76 8.00 10.64
C GLN A 12 -4.51 6.63 10.00
N HIS A 13 -3.25 6.27 9.74
CA HIS A 13 -2.93 4.95 9.20
C HIS A 13 -2.57 3.97 10.32
N GLU A 14 -2.93 2.71 10.12
CA GLU A 14 -2.48 1.63 10.98
C GLU A 14 -0.94 1.54 10.99
N PRO A 15 -0.33 0.95 12.03
CA PRO A 15 1.10 0.72 12.06
C PRO A 15 1.59 -0.07 10.84
N ALA A 16 2.77 0.32 10.33
CA ALA A 16 3.38 -0.36 9.20
C ALA A 16 3.69 -1.83 9.51
N LEU A 17 3.44 -2.69 8.53
CA LEU A 17 3.91 -4.07 8.53
C LEU A 17 5.41 -4.08 8.21
N ASN A 18 6.20 -4.86 8.94
CA ASN A 18 7.60 -5.08 8.58
C ASN A 18 7.72 -6.32 7.68
N VAL A 19 8.10 -6.11 6.42
CA VAL A 19 8.25 -7.14 5.39
C VAL A 19 9.70 -7.16 4.95
N VAL A 20 10.50 -8.06 5.54
CA VAL A 20 11.92 -8.26 5.18
C VAL A 20 12.72 -6.95 5.20
N GLY A 21 12.48 -6.10 6.21
CA GLY A 21 13.17 -4.81 6.36
C GLY A 21 12.51 -3.64 5.62
N ILE A 22 11.47 -3.89 4.82
CA ILE A 22 10.61 -2.85 4.25
C ILE A 22 9.40 -2.61 5.14
N GLN A 23 9.21 -1.37 5.54
CA GLN A 23 8.00 -0.92 6.23
C GLN A 23 6.91 -0.68 5.20
N VAL A 24 5.81 -1.43 5.28
CA VAL A 24 4.66 -1.33 4.38
C VAL A 24 3.44 -0.83 5.17
N THR A 25 3.00 0.39 4.89
CA THR A 25 1.79 0.97 5.45
C THR A 25 0.64 0.88 4.45
N VAL A 26 -0.49 0.31 4.87
CA VAL A 26 -1.73 0.33 4.06
C VAL A 26 -2.42 1.68 4.25
N LEU A 27 -2.46 2.49 3.20
CA LEU A 27 -3.16 3.78 3.19
C LEU A 27 -4.62 3.62 2.75
N ALA A 28 -4.87 2.74 1.78
CA ALA A 28 -6.22 2.37 1.38
C ALA A 28 -6.28 0.88 1.03
N SER A 29 -7.20 0.15 1.64
CA SER A 29 -7.41 -1.25 1.29
C SER A 29 -8.37 -1.37 0.10
N ASN A 30 -8.26 -2.46 -0.66
CA ASN A 30 -9.25 -2.75 -1.72
C ASN A 30 -10.67 -2.88 -1.13
N ALA A 31 -10.81 -3.37 0.10
CA ALA A 31 -12.11 -3.40 0.77
C ALA A 31 -12.70 -1.98 1.00
N ALA A 32 -11.84 -0.98 1.28
CA ALA A 32 -12.25 0.40 1.50
C ALA A 32 -12.56 1.16 0.19
N THR A 33 -11.81 0.89 -0.88
CA THR A 33 -11.95 1.57 -2.18
C THR A 33 -12.82 0.82 -3.19
N GLN A 34 -13.14 -0.45 -2.89
CA GLN A 34 -13.87 -1.40 -3.72
C GLN A 34 -13.23 -1.67 -5.11
N SER A 35 -11.97 -1.30 -5.31
CA SER A 35 -11.33 -1.43 -6.63
C SER A 35 -9.79 -1.46 -6.61
N TYR A 36 -9.12 -0.80 -5.67
CA TYR A 36 -7.65 -0.70 -5.65
C TYR A 36 -7.05 -0.57 -4.24
N GLY A 37 -5.79 -0.96 -4.09
CA GLY A 37 -5.02 -0.71 -2.87
C GLY A 37 -4.05 0.47 -3.04
N ILE A 38 -3.82 1.23 -1.97
CA ILE A 38 -2.72 2.20 -1.88
C ILE A 38 -1.84 1.83 -0.69
N THR A 39 -0.54 1.67 -0.93
CA THR A 39 0.46 1.40 0.11
C THR A 39 1.60 2.40 0.04
N LEU A 40 2.14 2.80 1.19
CA LEU A 40 3.44 3.47 1.31
C LEU A 40 4.49 2.44 1.72
N GLN A 41 5.62 2.42 1.01
CA GLN A 41 6.76 1.57 1.33
C GLN A 41 7.97 2.42 1.67
N GLN A 42 8.66 2.07 2.76
CA GLN A 42 9.87 2.75 3.22
C GLN A 42 10.90 1.71 3.64
N GLY A 43 12.14 1.89 3.18
CA GLY A 43 13.25 1.02 3.54
C GLY A 43 14.57 1.58 3.02
N GLU A 44 15.63 0.79 3.22
CA GLU A 44 16.96 1.13 2.72
C GLU A 44 16.99 1.08 1.18
N GLU A 45 17.78 1.96 0.58
CA GLU A 45 18.02 1.98 -0.86
C GLU A 45 18.50 0.60 -1.36
N GLY A 46 17.94 0.15 -2.49
CA GLY A 46 18.26 -1.16 -3.07
C GLY A 46 17.51 -2.36 -2.47
N THR A 47 16.62 -2.13 -1.50
CA THR A 47 15.78 -3.19 -0.89
C THR A 47 14.48 -3.39 -1.68
N ASP A 48 14.59 -3.58 -2.99
CA ASP A 48 13.43 -3.89 -3.83
C ASP A 48 13.03 -5.37 -3.73
N PRO A 49 11.74 -5.71 -3.92
CA PRO A 49 11.32 -7.10 -3.97
C PRO A 49 12.05 -7.85 -5.11
N PRO A 50 12.32 -9.16 -4.94
CA PRO A 50 12.90 -9.97 -6.00
C PRO A 50 11.99 -9.97 -7.25
N PRO A 51 12.53 -10.26 -8.45
CA PRO A 51 11.75 -10.34 -9.67
C PRO A 51 10.51 -11.24 -9.52
N HIS A 52 9.34 -10.71 -9.85
CA HIS A 52 8.05 -11.40 -9.74
C HIS A 52 7.08 -10.95 -10.85
N ARG A 53 5.94 -11.64 -10.97
CA ARG A 53 4.86 -11.34 -11.92
C ARG A 53 3.57 -11.04 -11.15
N GLN A 54 2.75 -10.14 -11.68
CA GLN A 54 1.37 -9.92 -11.24
C GLN A 54 0.41 -10.47 -12.27
N ASP A 55 -0.66 -11.13 -11.83
CA ASP A 55 -1.62 -11.80 -12.70
C ASP A 55 -2.81 -10.91 -13.11
N TRP A 56 -2.80 -9.62 -12.73
CA TRP A 56 -3.94 -8.70 -12.91
C TRP A 56 -4.25 -8.28 -14.36
N ASN A 57 -3.52 -8.79 -15.35
CA ASN A 57 -3.72 -8.51 -16.79
C ASN A 57 -4.16 -9.75 -17.60
N HIS A 58 -4.69 -10.79 -16.95
CA HIS A 58 -5.18 -11.99 -17.63
C HIS A 58 -6.66 -11.90 -18.03
#